data_AF-A0A2X3FDD6-F1
#
_entry.id   AF-A0A2X3FDD6-F1
#
_cell.length_a   1.000
_cell.length_b   1.000
_cell.length_c   1.000
_cell.angle_alpha   90.00
_cell.angle_beta   90.00
_cell.angle_gamma   90.00
#
_symmetry.space_group_name_H-M   'P 1'
#
loop_
_entity.id
_entity.type
_entity.pdbx_description
1 polymer ?
#
loop_
_entity_poly.entity_id
_entity_poly.type
_entity_poly.pdbx_seq_one_letter_code
_entity_poly.pdbx_strand_id
1 'polypeptide(L)'
;MPALAITDFTNLCGLVKFYGTGHGAGIKPIVGADFHVQCDLLGDEFTELTVLAANNTGYQNLTLLISPRLSARLRRPGAVDRSRLAGGTSGRADSALRRPER
;
A
#
# COMPACT_ATOMS: atom_id res chain seq x y z
N MET A 1 -8.10 19.41 11.26
CA MET A 1 -8.05 17.96 10.94
C MET A 1 -6.63 17.47 11.24
N PRO A 2 -6.42 16.44 12.08
CA PRO A 2 -5.08 16.14 12.60
C PRO A 2 -4.17 15.40 11.61
N ALA A 3 -4.72 14.56 10.73
CA ALA A 3 -3.96 13.81 9.72
C ALA A 3 -4.87 13.36 8.56
N LEU A 4 -4.29 13.12 7.39
CA LEU A 4 -4.97 12.56 6.22
C LEU A 4 -4.05 11.57 5.52
N ALA A 5 -4.58 10.42 5.11
CA ALA A 5 -3.86 9.42 4.35
C ALA A 5 -4.17 9.51 2.86
N ILE A 6 -3.15 9.30 2.02
CA ILE A 6 -3.32 9.04 0.59
C ILE A 6 -3.00 7.57 0.32
N THR A 7 -3.88 6.88 -0.41
CA THR A 7 -3.72 5.49 -0.81
C THR A 7 -4.00 5.40 -2.30
N ASP A 8 -2.94 5.29 -3.09
CA ASP A 8 -3.03 5.10 -4.53
C ASP A 8 -2.96 3.60 -4.87
N PHE A 9 -3.65 3.16 -5.92
CA PHE A 9 -3.57 1.77 -6.39
C PHE A 9 -2.21 1.48 -7.02
N THR A 10 -1.39 0.68 -6.34
CA THR A 10 -0.10 0.16 -6.82
C THR A 10 0.87 1.22 -7.34
N ASN A 11 0.72 2.47 -6.91
CA ASN A 11 1.55 3.60 -7.33
C ASN A 11 1.70 4.61 -6.19
N LEU A 12 2.54 5.64 -6.37
CA LEU A 12 2.73 6.76 -5.45
C LEU A 12 2.73 8.12 -6.19
N CYS A 13 2.06 8.19 -7.34
CA CYS A 13 2.09 9.36 -8.22
C CYS A 13 1.50 10.60 -7.53
N GLY A 14 0.46 10.39 -6.72
CA GLY A 14 -0.24 11.46 -6.00
C GLY A 14 0.56 12.00 -4.80
N LEU A 15 1.57 11.27 -4.34
CA LEU A 15 2.28 11.56 -3.09
C LEU A 15 2.91 12.94 -3.07
N VAL A 16 3.63 13.34 -4.12
CA VAL A 16 4.39 14.60 -4.14
C VAL A 16 3.45 15.81 -3.99
N LYS A 17 2.32 15.80 -4.70
CA LYS A 17 1.33 16.88 -4.64
C LYS A 17 0.61 16.86 -3.28
N PHE A 18 0.22 15.68 -2.81
CA PHE A 18 -0.49 15.51 -1.54
C PHE A 18 0.35 15.95 -0.34
N TYR A 19 1.63 15.59 -0.34
CA TYR A 19 2.55 15.96 0.73
C TYR A 19 2.72 17.48 0.79
N GLY A 20 2.93 18.14 -0.36
CA GLY A 20 3.08 19.59 -0.43
C GLY A 20 1.82 20.35 0.01
N THR A 21 0.65 19.97 -0.51
CA THR A 21 -0.62 20.65 -0.20
C THR A 21 -1.08 20.36 1.23
N GLY A 22 -1.00 19.11 1.67
CA GLY A 22 -1.39 18.70 3.01
C GLY A 22 -0.52 19.33 4.09
N HIS A 23 0.80 19.33 3.89
CA HIS A 23 1.73 19.98 4.82
C HIS A 23 1.52 21.50 4.86
N GLY A 24 1.31 22.15 3.72
CA GLY A 24 1.00 23.58 3.65
C GLY A 24 -0.32 23.96 4.33
N ALA A 25 -1.28 23.04 4.41
CA ALA A 25 -2.54 23.21 5.12
C ALA A 25 -2.47 22.84 6.62
N GLY A 26 -1.29 22.49 7.15
CA GLY A 26 -1.10 22.07 8.55
C GLY A 26 -1.67 20.68 8.87
N ILE A 27 -1.92 19.86 7.86
CA ILE A 27 -2.40 18.48 7.99
C ILE A 27 -1.20 17.54 7.94
N LYS A 28 -1.10 16.57 8.84
CA LYS A 28 -0.07 15.53 8.77
C LYS A 28 -0.39 14.54 7.63
N PRO A 29 0.42 14.48 6.56
CA PRO A 29 0.18 13.51 5.49
C PRO A 29 0.66 12.13 5.95
N ILE A 30 -0.16 11.10 5.69
CA ILE A 30 0.16 9.69 5.85
C ILE A 30 0.22 9.06 4.46
N VAL A 31 1.29 8.31 4.20
CA VAL A 31 1.52 7.69 2.88
C VAL A 31 1.07 6.24 2.93
N GLY A 32 0.33 5.81 1.92
CA GLY A 32 -0.04 4.42 1.72
C GLY A 32 -0.25 4.07 0.26
N ALA A 33 -0.48 2.79 0.02
CA ALA A 33 -0.84 2.26 -1.28
C ALA A 33 -1.76 1.05 -1.12
N ASP A 34 -2.65 0.88 -2.09
CA ASP A 34 -3.56 -0.25 -2.18
C ASP A 34 -2.94 -1.31 -3.09
N PHE A 35 -2.92 -2.56 -2.62
CA PHE A 35 -2.38 -3.70 -3.34
C PHE A 35 -3.42 -4.79 -3.50
N HIS A 36 -3.37 -5.50 -4.62
CA HIS A 36 -4.09 -6.76 -4.77
C HIS A 36 -3.26 -7.88 -4.18
N VAL A 37 -3.81 -8.63 -3.24
CA VAL A 37 -3.11 -9.69 -2.53
C VAL A 37 -3.76 -11.01 -2.86
N GLN A 38 -2.95 -11.94 -3.38
CA GLN A 38 -3.36 -13.33 -3.48
C GLN A 38 -3.05 -14.03 -2.16
N CYS A 39 -4.03 -14.75 -1.63
CA CYS A 39 -3.89 -15.51 -0.40
C CYS A 39 -4.18 -16.97 -0.69
N ASP A 40 -3.25 -17.87 -0.30
CA ASP A 40 -3.43 -19.31 -0.48
C ASP A 40 -4.72 -19.84 0.19
N LEU A 41 -5.19 -19.17 1.25
CA LEU A 41 -6.44 -19.49 1.96
C LEU A 41 -7.71 -19.12 1.19
N LEU A 42 -7.63 -18.17 0.25
CA LEU A 42 -8.74 -17.77 -0.63
C LEU A 42 -8.63 -18.38 -2.03
N GLY A 43 -7.62 -19.22 -2.28
CA GLY A 43 -7.40 -19.85 -3.58
C GLY A 43 -6.96 -18.84 -4.65
N ASP A 44 -7.77 -18.71 -5.72
CA ASP A 44 -7.49 -17.85 -6.88
C ASP A 44 -8.13 -16.46 -6.79
N GLU A 45 -8.77 -16.13 -5.65
CA GLU A 45 -9.33 -14.80 -5.43
C GLU A 45 -8.27 -13.80 -4.96
N PHE A 46 -8.34 -12.59 -5.51
CA PHE A 46 -7.54 -11.45 -5.11
C PHE A 46 -8.32 -10.61 -4.10
N THR A 47 -7.68 -10.22 -3.00
CA THR A 47 -8.25 -9.27 -2.03
C THR A 47 -7.50 -7.95 -2.09
N GLU A 48 -8.18 -6.84 -1.85
CA GLU A 48 -7.54 -5.53 -1.77
C GLU A 48 -7.01 -5.29 -0.35
N LEU A 49 -5.77 -4.86 -0.26
CA LEU A 49 -5.10 -4.58 1.01
C LEU A 49 -4.50 -3.18 0.97
N THR A 50 -5.01 -2.33 1.86
CA THR A 50 -4.46 -1.00 2.09
C THR A 50 -3.27 -1.09 3.03
N VAL A 51 -2.10 -0.61 2.60
CA VAL A 51 -0.88 -0.55 3.41
C VAL A 51 -0.54 0.92 3.68
N LEU A 52 -0.37 1.27 4.95
CA LEU A 52 0.10 2.60 5.38
C LEU A 52 1.53 2.51 5.90
N ALA A 53 2.39 3.46 5.50
CA ALA A 53 3.73 3.61 6.04
C ALA A 53 3.71 4.45 7.33
N ALA A 54 4.03 3.80 8.45
CA ALA A 54 4.16 4.47 9.75
C ALA A 54 5.50 5.19 9.94
N ASN A 55 6.55 4.79 9.21
CA ASN A 55 7.90 5.31 9.33
C ASN A 55 8.66 5.24 7.98
N ASN A 56 9.88 5.79 7.95
CA ASN A 56 10.70 5.82 6.74
C ASN A 56 11.04 4.43 6.21
N THR A 57 11.23 3.45 7.10
CA THR A 57 11.46 2.05 6.74
C THR A 57 10.22 1.46 6.03
N GLY A 58 9.02 1.72 6.53
CA GLY A 58 7.76 1.33 5.90
C GLY A 58 7.57 1.99 4.53
N TYR A 59 7.98 3.25 4.37
CA TYR A 59 7.95 3.94 3.08
C TYR A 59 8.90 3.32 2.05
N GLN A 60 10.12 2.96 2.46
CA GLN A 60 11.06 2.24 1.60
C GLN A 60 10.50 0.87 1.19
N ASN A 61 9.90 0.14 2.13
CA ASN A 61 9.25 -1.13 1.86
C ASN A 61 8.07 -0.97 0.88
N LEU A 62 7.22 0.06 1.04
CA LEU A 62 6.15 0.37 0.09
C LEU A 62 6.69 0.61 -1.33
N THR A 63 7.77 1.38 -1.44
CA THR A 63 8.39 1.68 -2.75
C THR A 63 8.94 0.40 -3.40
N LEU A 64 9.53 -0.51 -2.61
CA LEU A 64 9.97 -1.82 -3.06
C LEU A 64 8.80 -2.70 -3.52
N LEU A 65 7.66 -2.63 -2.82
CA LEU A 65 6.45 -3.38 -3.17
C LEU A 65 5.81 -2.91 -4.49
N ILE A 66 5.88 -1.60 -4.78
CA ILE A 66 5.35 -1.01 -6.02
C ILE A 66 6.25 -1.30 -7.22
N SER A 67 7.50 -1.69 -6.99
CA SER A 67 8.46 -1.98 -8.06
C SER A 67 7.93 -3.06 -9.03
N PRO A 68 8.10 -2.88 -10.35
CA PRO A 68 7.69 -3.85 -11.37
C PRO A 68 8.24 -5.26 -11.16
N ARG A 69 9.41 -5.37 -10.50
CA ARG A 69 10.02 -6.66 -10.18
C ARG A 69 9.13 -7.54 -9.29
N LEU A 70 8.26 -6.94 -8.48
CA LEU A 70 7.34 -7.66 -7.62
C LEU A 70 6.04 -8.02 -8.32
N SER A 71 5.44 -7.05 -9.03
CA SER A 71 4.16 -7.22 -9.71
C SER A 71 4.23 -8.08 -10.98
N ALA A 72 5.40 -8.21 -11.60
CA ALA A 72 5.60 -8.98 -12.83
C ALA A 72 5.44 -10.51 -12.66
N ARG A 73 5.37 -11.01 -11.42
CA ARG A 73 5.32 -12.46 -11.13
C ARG A 73 3.91 -13.02 -11.02
N LEU A 74 2.88 -12.18 -11.04
CA LEU A 74 1.50 -12.55 -10.77
C LEU A 74 0.60 -12.26 -11.97
N ARG A 75 -0.49 -13.03 -12.11
CA ARG A 75 -1.44 -12.95 -13.23
C ARG A 75 -2.12 -11.58 -13.38
N ARG A 76 -2.12 -10.78 -12.32
CA ARG A 76 -2.66 -9.41 -12.26
C ARG A 76 -1.53 -8.39 -12.08
N PRO A 77 -1.40 -7.39 -12.96
CA PRO A 77 -0.48 -6.28 -12.75
C PRO A 77 -0.76 -5.63 -11.40
N GLY A 78 0.27 -5.51 -10.57
CA GLY A 78 0.19 -4.89 -9.25
C GLY A 78 -0.25 -5.83 -8.12
N ALA A 79 -0.43 -7.12 -8.39
CA ALA A 79 -0.68 -8.09 -7.34
C ALA A 79 0.61 -8.42 -6.55
N VAL A 80 0.46 -8.75 -5.28
CA VAL A 80 1.53 -9.10 -4.33
C VAL A 80 1.12 -10.36 -3.54
N ASP A 81 2.08 -11.22 -3.24
CA ASP A 81 1.85 -12.42 -2.41
C ASP A 81 1.83 -12.07 -0.91
N ARG A 82 0.87 -12.61 -0.15
CA ARG A 82 0.75 -12.40 1.29
C ARG A 82 2.02 -12.74 2.08
N SER A 83 2.75 -13.80 1.70
CA SER A 83 4.00 -14.21 2.34
C SER A 83 5.10 -13.13 2.23
N ARG A 84 5.04 -12.32 1.18
CA ARG A 84 6.00 -11.24 0.89
C ARG A 84 5.66 -9.95 1.63
N LEU A 85 4.37 -9.70 1.89
CA LEU A 85 3.92 -8.62 2.76
C LEU A 85 4.44 -8.80 4.18
N ALA A 86 4.49 -10.04 4.69
CA ALA A 86 5.00 -10.35 6.04
C ALA A 86 6.50 -10.08 6.22
N GLY A 87 7.30 -10.07 5.15
CA GLY A 87 8.74 -9.78 5.23
C GLY A 87 9.08 -8.29 5.42
N GLY A 88 8.13 -7.39 5.21
CA GLY A 88 8.31 -5.93 5.28
C GLY A 88 7.73 -5.24 6.51
N THR A 89 7.15 -5.97 7.46
CA THR A 89 6.30 -5.41 8.55
C THR A 89 7.05 -4.89 9.78
N SER A 90 8.31 -4.46 9.68
CA SER A 90 9.00 -3.87 10.86
C SER A 90 8.41 -2.52 11.30
N GLY A 91 7.58 -1.89 10.45
CA GLY A 91 6.63 -0.86 10.86
C GLY A 91 5.22 -1.43 10.77
N ARG A 92 4.40 -1.27 11.83
CA ARG A 92 2.98 -1.63 11.84
C ARG A 92 2.28 -1.12 10.56
N ALA A 93 2.04 -2.02 9.61
CA ALA A 93 1.07 -1.82 8.55
C ALA A 93 -0.27 -2.25 9.12
N ASP A 94 -1.11 -1.29 9.49
CA ASP A 94 -2.47 -1.58 9.92
C ASP A 94 -3.27 -1.93 8.66
N SER A 95 -3.44 -3.22 8.39
CA SER A 95 -4.07 -3.73 7.18
C SER A 95 -5.60 -3.74 7.35
N ALA A 96 -6.25 -2.66 6.93
CA ALA A 96 -7.69 -2.67 6.76
C ALA A 96 -8.04 -3.52 5.53
N LEU A 97 -8.56 -4.73 5.75
CA LEU A 97 -9.03 -5.61 4.69
C LEU A 97 -10.32 -5.04 4.10
N ARG A 98 -10.22 -4.29 3.00
CA ARG A 98 -11.40 -3.88 2.22
C ARG A 98 -11.88 -5.10 1.43
N ARG A 99 -13.10 -5.56 1.73
CA ARG A 99 -13.75 -6.56 0.87
C ARG A 99 -14.08 -5.88 -0.47
N PRO A 100 -13.85 -6.55 -1.61
CA PRO A 100 -14.28 -6.02 -2.89
C PRO A 100 -15.80 -5.90 -2.87
N GLU A 101 -16.33 -4.69 -3.06
CA GLU A 101 -17.74 -4.52 -3.37
C GLU A 101 -17.94 -5.04 -4.81
N ARG A 102 -18.89 -5.98 -4.94
CA ARG A 102 -19.23 -6.69 -6.18
C ARG A 102 -19.66 -5.74 -7.30
#